data_AF-A0A0L1ID76-F1
#
_entry.id   AF-A0A0L1ID76-F1
#
_cell.length_a   1.000
_cell.length_b   1.000
_cell.length_c   1.000
_cell.angle_alpha   90.00
_cell.angle_beta   90.00
_cell.angle_gamma   90.00
#
_symmetry.space_group_name_H-M   'P 1'
#
loop_
_entity.id
_entity.type
_entity.pdbx_description
1 polymer ?
#
loop_
_entity_poly.entity_id
_entity_poly.type
_entity_poly.pdbx_seq_one_letter_code
_entity_poly.pdbx_strand_id
1 'polypeptide(L)'
;MIKLSKKYCLGISFVLYILLSVCEGHKNLTCDFNDVYKLEFHPNQQTSVTKLCNLTPNVLEKVTIKCGSDKLNYNLYPPTCFEEVYASRNMMHLKKIKEFVIGSSMFMRRSLTPNKINEVSFRIPPNMMPEKPIYCFCENKKTITINGSNGNPSSKKDIINRGIVEIIIPSLNEKVKGCDFTTSESTIFSKGYSINEISNKSSNNQQDIVCTVKAHANDLIGFKCPSNYSVEPHDCFVSAFNLSGKNENLENKLKLTNIIMDHYNNTFYSRLPSLISDNWKFFCVCSKDNEKKLVFTVEASISSSNTKLASRDNTYQDYISNSSFLTLSSYCAFITFIITSFLSFIL
;
A
#
# COMPACT_ATOMS: atom_id res chain seq x y z
N MET A 1 -11.54 -2.86 -52.73
CA MET A 1 -11.67 -3.98 -51.77
C MET A 1 -10.27 -4.53 -51.50
N ILE A 2 -9.55 -3.96 -50.54
CA ILE A 2 -8.14 -4.28 -50.29
C ILE A 2 -8.09 -5.46 -49.32
N LYS A 3 -7.55 -6.60 -49.77
CA LYS A 3 -7.34 -7.80 -48.94
C LYS A 3 -6.15 -7.54 -48.02
N LEU A 4 -6.41 -7.05 -46.82
CA LEU A 4 -5.41 -6.97 -45.76
C LEU A 4 -5.00 -8.39 -45.33
N SER A 5 -3.74 -8.73 -45.51
CA SER A 5 -3.17 -10.03 -45.15
C SER A 5 -3.23 -10.24 -43.63
N LYS A 6 -3.85 -11.36 -43.20
CA LYS A 6 -4.03 -11.79 -41.79
C LYS A 6 -2.73 -11.79 -40.96
N LYS A 7 -1.56 -11.85 -41.60
CA LYS A 7 -0.26 -11.86 -40.92
C LYS A 7 0.12 -10.50 -40.31
N TYR A 8 -0.36 -9.39 -40.89
CA TYR A 8 -0.02 -8.04 -40.38
C TYR A 8 -0.86 -7.63 -39.16
N CYS A 9 -2.10 -8.12 -39.03
CA CYS A 9 -2.91 -7.90 -37.83
C CYS A 9 -2.33 -8.56 -36.57
N LEU A 10 -1.66 -9.71 -36.70
CA LEU A 10 -1.06 -10.41 -35.57
C LEU A 10 0.17 -9.66 -35.02
N GLY A 11 0.99 -9.09 -35.90
CA GLY A 11 2.17 -8.31 -35.50
C GLY A 11 1.82 -7.02 -34.77
N ILE A 12 0.80 -6.29 -35.26
CA ILE A 12 0.35 -5.02 -34.65
C ILE A 12 -0.28 -5.26 -33.26
N SER A 13 -1.02 -6.36 -33.10
CA SER A 13 -1.61 -6.73 -31.80
C SER A 13 -0.54 -7.10 -30.76
N PHE A 14 0.53 -7.80 -31.16
CA PHE A 14 1.63 -8.17 -30.27
C PHE A 14 2.46 -6.96 -29.82
N VAL A 15 2.69 -6.00 -30.72
CA VAL A 15 3.38 -4.74 -30.41
C VAL A 15 2.52 -3.84 -29.50
N LEU A 16 1.21 -3.75 -29.72
CA LEU A 16 0.29 -3.04 -28.82
C LEU A 16 0.24 -3.70 -27.43
N TYR A 17 0.25 -5.03 -27.35
CA TYR A 17 0.28 -5.74 -26.07
C TYR A 17 1.57 -5.45 -25.28
N ILE A 18 2.72 -5.43 -25.94
CA ILE A 18 4.00 -5.07 -25.31
C ILE A 18 4.03 -3.59 -24.90
N LEU A 19 3.53 -2.69 -25.74
CA LEU A 19 3.49 -1.25 -25.42
C LEU A 19 2.52 -0.94 -24.26
N LEU A 20 1.40 -1.65 -24.16
CA LEU A 20 0.45 -1.50 -23.05
C LEU A 20 0.98 -2.10 -21.73
N SER A 21 1.78 -3.17 -21.79
CA SER A 21 2.36 -3.78 -20.58
C SER A 21 3.59 -3.04 -20.02
N VAL A 22 4.19 -2.12 -20.78
CA VAL A 22 5.33 -1.29 -20.35
C VAL A 22 4.89 0.04 -19.69
N CYS A 23 3.61 0.42 -19.77
CA CYS A 23 3.14 1.75 -19.35
C CYS A 23 2.54 1.88 -17.94
N GLU A 24 2.50 0.82 -17.15
CA GLU A 24 2.20 0.92 -15.72
C GLU A 24 3.35 0.32 -14.92
N GLY A 25 4.26 1.18 -14.47
CA GLY A 25 5.23 0.85 -13.44
C GLY A 25 4.57 0.61 -12.08
N HIS A 26 3.53 -0.23 -12.02
CA HIS A 26 3.00 -0.75 -10.78
C HIS A 26 4.11 -1.55 -10.13
N LYS A 27 4.77 -0.95 -9.11
CA LYS A 27 5.60 -1.69 -8.17
C LYS A 27 4.75 -2.85 -7.65
N ASN A 28 5.00 -4.06 -8.13
CA ASN A 28 4.24 -5.22 -7.71
C ASN A 28 4.64 -5.56 -6.28
N LEU A 29 3.86 -5.09 -5.31
CA LEU A 29 4.07 -5.34 -3.88
C LEU A 29 3.55 -6.72 -3.47
N THR A 30 3.78 -7.72 -4.33
CA THR A 30 3.32 -9.09 -4.15
C THR A 30 4.50 -10.06 -4.17
N CYS A 31 4.64 -10.83 -3.11
CA CYS A 31 5.49 -12.02 -3.09
C CYS A 31 4.65 -13.25 -3.46
N ASP A 32 4.68 -13.64 -4.73
CA ASP A 32 3.94 -14.80 -5.23
C ASP A 32 4.85 -16.01 -5.36
N PHE A 33 4.83 -16.91 -4.38
CA PHE A 33 5.62 -18.14 -4.40
C PHE A 33 4.96 -19.29 -5.19
N ASN A 34 3.75 -19.08 -5.68
CA ASN A 34 3.03 -20.06 -6.49
C ASN A 34 3.48 -19.96 -7.94
N ASP A 35 3.53 -18.73 -8.47
CA ASP A 35 3.71 -18.51 -9.91
C ASP A 35 5.00 -17.77 -10.27
N VAL A 36 5.49 -16.87 -9.41
CA VAL A 36 6.66 -16.01 -9.71
C VAL A 36 7.93 -16.57 -9.06
N TYR A 37 7.96 -16.66 -7.74
CA TYR A 37 9.07 -17.19 -6.95
C TYR A 37 8.86 -18.67 -6.65
N LYS A 38 8.66 -19.48 -7.68
CA LYS A 38 8.23 -20.89 -7.57
C LYS A 38 9.11 -21.70 -6.61
N LEU A 39 8.46 -22.44 -5.73
CA LEU A 39 9.09 -23.34 -4.74
C LEU A 39 8.97 -24.82 -5.11
N GLU A 40 8.58 -25.13 -6.34
CA GLU A 40 8.51 -26.51 -6.85
C GLU A 40 9.88 -27.20 -6.79
N PHE A 41 9.88 -28.50 -6.51
CA PHE A 41 11.11 -29.29 -6.50
C PHE A 41 11.49 -29.64 -7.93
N HIS A 42 12.76 -29.42 -8.28
CA HIS A 42 13.30 -29.91 -9.54
C HIS A 42 13.48 -31.44 -9.50
N PRO A 43 13.43 -32.13 -10.65
CA PRO A 43 13.77 -33.55 -10.70
C PRO A 43 15.15 -33.82 -10.08
N ASN A 44 15.25 -34.86 -9.26
CA ASN A 44 16.50 -35.31 -8.61
C ASN A 44 17.16 -34.30 -7.65
N GLN A 45 16.41 -33.30 -7.15
CA GLN A 45 16.93 -32.33 -6.19
C GLN A 45 17.38 -32.98 -4.87
N GLN A 46 18.61 -32.68 -4.43
CA GLN A 46 19.24 -33.24 -3.22
C GLN A 46 19.43 -32.24 -2.07
N THR A 47 19.27 -30.95 -2.37
CA THR A 47 19.50 -29.83 -1.45
C THR A 47 18.31 -28.88 -1.45
N SER A 48 18.11 -28.18 -0.34
CA SER A 48 17.13 -27.11 -0.21
C SER A 48 17.46 -25.93 -1.15
N VAL A 49 16.42 -25.26 -1.66
CA VAL A 49 16.56 -24.02 -2.43
C VAL A 49 15.91 -22.87 -1.67
N THR A 50 16.54 -21.69 -1.66
CA THR A 50 15.97 -20.49 -1.06
C THR A 50 15.70 -19.43 -2.12
N LYS A 51 14.52 -18.80 -2.05
CA LYS A 51 14.12 -17.66 -2.87
C LYS A 51 13.85 -16.47 -1.95
N LEU A 52 14.35 -15.30 -2.31
CA LEU A 52 14.18 -14.08 -1.54
C LEU A 52 13.27 -13.11 -2.29
N CYS A 53 12.27 -12.58 -1.60
CA CYS A 53 11.38 -11.52 -2.08
C CYS A 53 11.49 -10.33 -1.13
N ASN A 54 12.13 -9.25 -1.59
CA ASN A 54 12.34 -8.03 -0.82
C ASN A 54 11.33 -6.97 -1.27
N LEU A 55 10.59 -6.41 -0.32
CA LEU A 55 9.61 -5.36 -0.58
C LEU A 55 9.95 -4.10 0.24
N THR A 56 9.89 -2.95 -0.43
CA THR A 56 10.06 -1.61 0.18
C THR A 56 8.81 -0.77 -0.08
N PRO A 57 7.67 -1.13 0.56
CA PRO A 57 6.42 -0.41 0.38
C PRO A 57 6.48 0.99 1.01
N ASN A 58 5.70 1.91 0.46
CA ASN A 58 5.39 3.18 1.11
C ASN A 58 4.30 2.99 2.17
N VAL A 59 4.18 3.98 3.06
CA VAL A 59 3.08 4.05 4.03
C VAL A 59 1.72 4.00 3.32
N LEU A 60 0.80 3.20 3.87
CA LEU A 60 -0.53 2.82 3.38
C LEU A 60 -0.58 1.89 2.17
N GLU A 61 0.54 1.57 1.54
CA GLU A 61 0.53 0.61 0.44
C GLU A 61 0.17 -0.79 0.95
N LYS A 62 -0.53 -1.54 0.11
CA LYS A 62 -0.92 -2.93 0.37
C LYS A 62 0.18 -3.85 -0.12
N VAL A 63 0.73 -4.66 0.78
CA VAL A 63 1.58 -5.80 0.46
C VAL A 63 0.77 -7.08 0.48
N THR A 64 1.10 -8.03 -0.41
CA THR A 64 0.43 -9.32 -0.51
C THR A 64 1.45 -10.46 -0.59
N ILE A 65 1.18 -11.56 0.11
CA ILE A 65 1.98 -12.78 0.05
C ILE A 65 1.06 -13.90 -0.38
N LYS A 66 1.43 -14.64 -1.43
CA LYS A 66 0.76 -15.86 -1.87
C LYS A 66 1.69 -17.05 -1.64
N CYS A 67 1.20 -18.01 -0.86
CA CYS A 67 1.96 -19.18 -0.44
C CYS A 67 1.04 -20.41 -0.39
N GLY A 68 1.11 -21.26 -1.41
CA GLY A 68 0.31 -22.46 -1.54
C GLY A 68 -1.02 -22.21 -2.26
N SER A 69 -1.68 -23.31 -2.62
CA SER A 69 -3.00 -23.35 -3.26
C SER A 69 -3.66 -24.72 -3.00
N ASP A 70 -4.79 -25.00 -3.64
CA ASP A 70 -5.38 -26.35 -3.63
C ASP A 70 -4.46 -27.38 -4.29
N LYS A 71 -3.62 -26.95 -5.23
CA LYS A 71 -2.66 -27.79 -5.96
C LYS A 71 -1.25 -27.75 -5.35
N LEU A 72 -0.91 -26.67 -4.67
CA LEU A 72 0.43 -26.43 -4.12
C LEU A 72 0.40 -26.56 -2.59
N ASN A 73 1.08 -27.57 -2.07
CA ASN A 73 1.12 -27.84 -0.63
C ASN A 73 2.22 -27.07 0.09
N TYR A 74 2.17 -25.75 0.00
CA TYR A 74 3.11 -24.87 0.69
C TYR A 74 2.48 -24.33 1.97
N ASN A 75 3.30 -24.03 2.96
CA ASN A 75 2.88 -23.50 4.25
C ASN A 75 3.55 -22.16 4.52
N LEU A 76 2.75 -21.21 5.01
CA LEU A 76 3.21 -19.89 5.42
C LEU A 76 3.60 -19.90 6.91
N TYR A 77 4.68 -19.22 7.25
CA TYR A 77 5.20 -19.10 8.61
C TYR A 77 5.54 -17.64 8.96
N PRO A 78 5.04 -17.10 10.08
CA PRO A 78 4.02 -17.74 10.92
C PRO A 78 2.72 -17.96 10.11
N PRO A 79 1.86 -18.92 10.50
CA PRO A 79 0.62 -19.21 9.76
C PRO A 79 -0.26 -17.96 9.60
N THR A 80 -0.25 -17.11 10.62
CA THR A 80 -0.92 -15.81 10.69
C THR A 80 0.04 -14.67 10.37
N CYS A 81 0.88 -14.81 9.34
CA CYS A 81 1.74 -13.72 8.88
C CYS A 81 0.93 -12.42 8.73
N PHE A 82 1.47 -11.32 9.29
CA PHE A 82 0.83 -10.01 9.49
C PHE A 82 -0.13 -9.88 10.68
N GLU A 83 -0.42 -10.94 11.42
CA GLU A 83 -0.83 -10.86 12.83
C GLU A 83 0.40 -11.04 13.71
N GLU A 84 1.24 -11.99 13.32
CA GLU A 84 2.56 -12.25 13.86
C GLU A 84 3.60 -12.20 12.74
N VAL A 85 4.82 -11.83 13.09
CA VAL A 85 5.96 -11.73 12.16
C VAL A 85 7.24 -12.13 12.86
N TYR A 86 8.23 -12.59 12.10
CA TYR A 86 9.58 -12.74 12.63
C TYR A 86 10.35 -11.42 12.48
N ALA A 87 11.14 -11.06 13.49
CA ALA A 87 12.04 -9.92 13.44
C ALA A 87 13.43 -10.29 12.88
N SER A 88 13.61 -11.53 12.41
CA SER A 88 14.87 -12.03 11.86
C SER A 88 14.65 -12.97 10.68
N ARG A 89 15.60 -12.95 9.75
CA ARG A 89 15.66 -13.82 8.56
C ARG A 89 15.75 -15.33 8.90
N ASN A 90 16.07 -15.69 10.14
CA ASN A 90 16.26 -17.07 10.56
C ASN A 90 15.05 -17.70 11.27
N MET A 91 13.84 -17.15 11.09
CA MET A 91 12.62 -17.58 11.83
C MET A 91 12.74 -17.47 13.35
N MET A 92 13.54 -16.53 13.83
CA MET A 92 13.70 -16.25 15.25
C MET A 92 12.95 -14.98 15.64
N HIS A 93 12.68 -14.82 16.95
CA HIS A 93 12.02 -13.65 17.52
C HIS A 93 10.64 -13.39 16.89
N LEU A 94 9.73 -14.33 17.08
CA LEU A 94 8.32 -14.15 16.75
C LEU A 94 7.75 -12.98 17.57
N LYS A 95 7.06 -12.06 16.91
CA LYS A 95 6.46 -10.87 17.50
C LYS A 95 5.03 -10.68 16.98
N LYS A 96 4.14 -10.21 17.84
CA LYS A 96 2.84 -9.68 17.40
C LYS A 96 3.07 -8.38 16.63
N ILE A 97 2.50 -8.26 15.44
CA ILE A 97 2.77 -7.09 14.59
C ILE A 97 2.30 -5.80 15.24
N LYS A 98 1.21 -5.83 16.02
CA LYS A 98 0.63 -4.64 16.66
C LYS A 98 1.57 -4.01 17.68
N GLU A 99 2.42 -4.83 18.29
CA GLU A 99 3.41 -4.41 19.29
C GLU A 99 4.74 -4.03 18.62
N PHE A 100 5.10 -4.73 17.54
CA PHE A 100 6.35 -4.50 16.83
C PHE A 100 6.29 -3.32 15.85
N VAL A 101 5.12 -3.11 15.24
CA VAL A 101 4.82 -2.05 14.29
C VAL A 101 3.57 -1.29 14.76
N ILE A 102 3.76 -0.21 15.52
CA ILE A 102 2.71 0.70 15.99
C ILE A 102 1.81 1.14 14.81
N GLY A 103 0.50 1.15 15.07
CA GLY A 103 -0.52 1.51 14.08
C GLY A 103 -0.99 0.35 13.20
N SER A 104 -0.39 -0.84 13.32
CA SER A 104 -0.80 -2.01 12.55
C SER A 104 -2.18 -2.52 12.98
N SER A 105 -3.15 -2.43 12.07
CA SER A 105 -4.49 -2.97 12.29
C SER A 105 -5.11 -3.62 11.06
N MET A 106 -4.53 -3.38 9.89
CA MET A 106 -5.14 -3.71 8.59
C MET A 106 -4.46 -4.88 7.92
N PHE A 107 -4.86 -6.09 8.31
CA PHE A 107 -4.47 -7.31 7.61
C PHE A 107 -5.71 -8.08 7.15
N MET A 108 -5.57 -8.73 6.00
CA MET A 108 -6.59 -9.57 5.40
C MET A 108 -5.98 -10.94 5.17
N ARG A 109 -6.75 -11.99 5.45
CA ARG A 109 -6.36 -13.37 5.15
C ARG A 109 -7.41 -14.00 4.26
N ARG A 110 -6.95 -14.74 3.26
CA ARG A 110 -7.77 -15.66 2.48
C ARG A 110 -7.30 -17.06 2.81
N SER A 111 -8.25 -17.88 3.25
CA SER A 111 -8.01 -19.26 3.62
C SER A 111 -8.74 -20.18 2.64
N LEU A 112 -8.09 -21.28 2.26
CA LEU A 112 -8.72 -22.35 1.47
C LEU A 112 -9.52 -23.29 2.37
N THR A 113 -8.97 -23.56 3.55
CA THR A 113 -9.60 -24.33 4.63
C THR A 113 -9.33 -23.61 5.96
N PRO A 114 -10.05 -23.93 7.05
CA PRO A 114 -9.83 -23.30 8.36
C PRO A 114 -8.36 -23.30 8.82
N ASN A 115 -7.56 -24.27 8.35
CA ASN A 115 -6.19 -24.50 8.77
C ASN A 115 -5.13 -24.21 7.69
N LYS A 116 -5.52 -23.76 6.49
CA LYS A 116 -4.57 -23.48 5.39
C LYS A 116 -4.84 -22.12 4.77
N ILE A 117 -3.96 -21.17 5.09
CA ILE A 117 -3.93 -19.81 4.55
C ILE A 117 -3.06 -19.82 3.29
N ASN A 118 -3.60 -19.34 2.17
CA ASN A 118 -2.86 -19.28 0.90
C ASN A 118 -2.50 -17.85 0.47
N GLU A 119 -3.22 -16.86 0.98
CA GLU A 119 -2.95 -15.46 0.68
C GLU A 119 -3.17 -14.59 1.92
N VAL A 120 -2.19 -13.77 2.22
CA VAL A 120 -2.29 -12.73 3.25
C VAL A 120 -1.97 -11.38 2.66
N SER A 121 -2.59 -10.33 3.18
CA SER A 121 -2.30 -8.97 2.80
C SER A 121 -2.26 -8.06 4.02
N PHE A 122 -1.45 -7.02 3.94
CA PHE A 122 -1.27 -6.04 5.01
C PHE A 122 -1.09 -4.66 4.41
N ARG A 123 -1.67 -3.64 5.03
CA ARG A 123 -1.35 -2.25 4.70
C ARG A 123 -0.37 -1.67 5.70
N ILE A 124 0.69 -1.08 5.19
CA ILE A 124 1.73 -0.48 6.01
C ILE A 124 1.14 0.70 6.80
N PRO A 125 1.14 0.68 8.14
CA PRO A 125 0.60 1.79 8.91
C PRO A 125 1.53 3.00 8.86
N PRO A 126 0.98 4.21 9.02
CA PRO A 126 1.79 5.39 9.28
C PRO A 126 2.47 5.23 10.64
N ASN A 127 3.80 5.33 10.66
CA ASN A 127 4.57 5.15 11.87
C ASN A 127 5.88 5.95 11.81
N MET A 128 6.38 6.38 12.97
CA MET A 128 7.65 7.13 13.09
C MET A 128 8.75 6.28 13.75
N MET A 129 8.59 4.96 13.80
CA MET A 129 9.65 4.10 14.34
C MET A 129 10.78 4.01 13.32
N PRO A 130 12.02 3.77 13.74
CA PRO A 130 13.12 3.50 12.82
C PRO A 130 12.77 2.37 11.86
N GLU A 131 13.23 2.47 10.61
CA GLU A 131 13.00 1.44 9.60
C GLU A 131 13.49 0.09 10.10
N LYS A 132 12.60 -0.91 10.02
CA LYS A 132 12.90 -2.28 10.44
C LYS A 132 12.28 -3.28 9.49
N PRO A 133 12.99 -4.37 9.15
CA PRO A 133 12.41 -5.44 8.38
C PRO A 133 11.51 -6.32 9.23
N ILE A 134 10.42 -6.80 8.62
CA ILE A 134 9.64 -7.94 9.10
C ILE A 134 9.80 -9.11 8.14
N TYR A 135 9.72 -10.33 8.67
CA TYR A 135 9.93 -11.54 7.90
C TYR A 135 8.78 -12.53 8.03
N CYS A 136 8.42 -13.13 6.89
CA CYS A 136 7.58 -14.31 6.79
C CYS A 136 8.20 -15.30 5.80
N PHE A 137 7.80 -16.57 5.90
CA PHE A 137 8.43 -17.66 5.17
C PHE A 137 7.39 -18.54 4.52
N CYS A 138 7.58 -18.88 3.25
CA CYS A 138 6.78 -19.86 2.55
C CYS A 138 7.61 -21.12 2.36
N GLU A 139 7.14 -22.28 2.84
CA GLU A 139 7.91 -23.53 2.74
C GLU A 139 7.17 -24.59 1.95
N ASN A 140 7.90 -25.24 1.04
CA ASN A 140 7.54 -26.49 0.40
C ASN A 140 8.49 -27.59 0.87
N LYS A 141 7.96 -28.64 1.51
CA LYS A 141 8.75 -29.70 2.14
C LYS A 141 8.62 -31.00 1.34
N LYS A 142 9.73 -31.73 1.21
CA LYS A 142 9.75 -33.07 0.60
C LYS A 142 10.79 -33.94 1.27
N THR A 143 10.41 -35.17 1.57
CA THR A 143 11.35 -36.21 2.02
C THR A 143 11.93 -36.91 0.80
N ILE A 144 13.26 -37.01 0.75
CA ILE A 144 14.01 -37.74 -0.28
C ILE A 144 14.75 -38.93 0.33
N THR A 145 15.01 -39.94 -0.49
CA THR A 145 15.83 -41.10 -0.12
C THR A 145 17.23 -40.90 -0.70
N ILE A 146 18.24 -40.98 0.15
CA ILE A 146 19.65 -40.97 -0.23
C ILE A 146 20.13 -42.42 -0.21
N ASN A 147 20.55 -42.91 -1.37
CA ASN A 147 21.15 -44.23 -1.47
C ASN A 147 22.55 -44.17 -0.84
N GLY A 148 22.81 -45.04 0.14
CA GLY A 148 24.13 -45.17 0.72
C GLY A 148 25.11 -45.76 -0.30
N SER A 149 26.34 -45.27 -0.30
CA SER A 149 27.43 -45.88 -1.05
C SER A 149 27.95 -47.10 -0.27
N ASN A 150 28.22 -48.22 -0.98
CA ASN A 150 28.88 -49.44 -0.49
C ASN A 150 28.45 -49.93 0.91
N GLY A 151 27.31 -50.63 0.97
CA GLY A 151 26.88 -51.36 2.17
C GLY A 151 26.16 -50.52 3.24
N ASN A 152 26.10 -49.19 3.08
CA ASN A 152 25.32 -48.34 3.98
C ASN A 152 23.82 -48.33 3.59
N PRO A 153 22.91 -48.44 4.58
CA PRO A 153 21.47 -48.41 4.33
C PRO A 153 21.03 -47.07 3.76
N SER A 154 19.97 -47.10 2.94
CA SER A 154 19.37 -45.87 2.42
C SER A 154 18.83 -45.01 3.57
N SER A 155 19.17 -43.72 3.56
CA SER A 155 18.74 -42.77 4.60
C SER A 155 17.69 -41.81 4.05
N LYS A 156 16.66 -41.49 4.84
CA LYS A 156 15.67 -40.46 4.51
C LYS A 156 16.20 -39.09 4.95
N LYS A 157 16.07 -38.09 4.09
CA LYS A 157 16.44 -36.69 4.37
C LYS A 157 15.30 -35.79 3.96
N ASP A 158 14.93 -34.84 4.82
CA ASP A 158 14.00 -33.78 4.44
C ASP A 158 14.74 -32.63 3.76
N ILE A 159 14.23 -32.20 2.62
CA ILE A 159 14.66 -31.00 1.91
C ILE A 159 13.50 -30.01 1.86
N ILE A 160 13.83 -28.72 1.92
CA ILE A 160 12.84 -27.64 2.01
C ILE A 160 13.17 -26.57 0.99
N ASN A 161 12.26 -26.33 0.05
CA ASN A 161 12.31 -25.12 -0.76
C ASN A 161 11.62 -24.00 0.01
N ARG A 162 12.35 -22.91 0.25
CA ARG A 162 11.93 -21.82 1.13
C ARG A 162 11.89 -20.49 0.39
N GLY A 163 10.73 -19.87 0.37
CA GLY A 163 10.54 -18.45 0.10
C GLY A 163 10.74 -17.64 1.36
N ILE A 164 11.56 -16.60 1.30
CA ILE A 164 11.75 -15.61 2.37
C ILE A 164 11.13 -14.31 1.88
N VAL A 165 10.17 -13.80 2.64
CA VAL A 165 9.63 -12.45 2.46
C VAL A 165 10.33 -11.54 3.45
N GLU A 166 10.93 -10.48 2.95
CA GLU A 166 11.50 -9.39 3.74
C GLU A 166 10.79 -8.10 3.35
N ILE A 167 10.08 -7.49 4.30
CA ILE A 167 9.38 -6.23 4.08
C ILE A 167 10.04 -5.18 4.97
N ILE A 168 10.61 -4.16 4.33
CA ILE A 168 11.14 -3.00 5.05
C ILE A 168 9.97 -2.11 5.44
N ILE A 169 9.72 -1.97 6.74
CA ILE A 169 8.69 -1.05 7.24
C ILE A 169 9.24 0.38 7.14
N PRO A 170 8.66 1.24 6.30
CA PRO A 170 9.09 2.62 6.15
C PRO A 170 8.80 3.42 7.43
N SER A 171 9.63 4.43 7.66
CA SER A 171 9.41 5.42 8.71
C SER A 171 8.92 6.73 8.11
N LEU A 172 8.01 7.40 8.82
CA LEU A 172 7.65 8.78 8.52
C LEU A 172 8.61 9.74 9.22
N ASN A 173 9.05 10.75 8.48
CA ASN A 173 9.85 11.85 9.03
C ASN A 173 9.03 12.77 9.93
N GLU A 174 7.72 12.82 9.73
CA GLU A 174 6.79 13.66 10.49
C GLU A 174 5.47 12.93 10.77
N LYS A 175 4.76 13.37 11.80
CA LYS A 175 3.42 12.84 12.11
C LYS A 175 2.45 13.15 10.97
N VAL A 176 1.49 12.25 10.76
CA VAL A 176 0.39 12.44 9.79
C VAL A 176 -0.38 13.71 10.13
N LYS A 177 -0.62 14.56 9.13
CA LYS A 177 -1.39 15.81 9.29
C LYS A 177 -2.83 15.45 9.64
N GLY A 178 -3.18 15.55 10.91
CA GLY A 178 -4.38 14.91 11.40
C GLY A 178 -4.63 15.08 12.88
N CYS A 179 -5.69 14.42 13.33
CA CYS A 179 -6.25 14.60 14.66
C CYS A 179 -6.52 13.24 15.32
N ASP A 180 -5.94 13.04 16.50
CA ASP A 180 -6.23 11.91 17.37
C ASP A 180 -7.16 12.36 18.49
N PHE A 181 -8.43 12.00 18.40
CA PHE A 181 -9.39 12.30 19.44
C PHE A 181 -9.39 11.24 20.57
N THR A 182 -8.37 10.39 20.66
CA THR A 182 -8.28 9.37 21.71
C THR A 182 -7.15 9.62 22.71
N THR A 183 -6.20 10.49 22.37
CA THR A 183 -5.06 10.82 23.22
C THR A 183 -4.47 12.18 22.85
N SER A 184 -3.97 12.93 23.84
CA SER A 184 -3.22 14.18 23.61
C SER A 184 -1.84 13.92 22.99
N GLU A 185 -1.22 12.80 23.35
CA GLU A 185 0.13 12.41 22.90
C GLU A 185 0.06 11.38 21.78
N SER A 186 -0.53 11.74 20.64
CA SER A 186 -0.64 10.82 19.50
C SER A 186 0.74 10.46 18.96
N THR A 187 1.00 9.17 18.74
CA THR A 187 2.23 8.69 18.09
C THR A 187 2.14 8.75 16.56
N ILE A 188 0.94 8.97 16.02
CA ILE A 188 0.65 8.92 14.58
C ILE A 188 0.29 10.30 14.04
N PHE A 189 -0.59 11.03 14.74
CA PHE A 189 -1.18 12.27 14.23
C PHE A 189 -0.55 13.52 14.81
N SER A 190 -0.49 14.59 14.01
CA SER A 190 0.11 15.87 14.39
C SER A 190 -0.57 16.58 15.56
N LYS A 191 -1.86 16.29 15.80
CA LYS A 191 -2.67 16.90 16.85
C LYS A 191 -3.36 15.80 17.65
N GLY A 192 -3.35 15.90 18.97
CA GLY A 192 -4.04 15.00 19.87
C GLY A 192 -4.94 15.76 20.84
N TYR A 193 -6.00 15.11 21.32
CA TYR A 193 -6.96 15.67 22.26
C TYR A 193 -7.14 14.74 23.46
N SER A 194 -7.19 15.31 24.66
CA SER A 194 -7.40 14.51 25.87
C SER A 194 -8.88 14.14 26.05
N ILE A 195 -9.14 13.02 26.72
CA ILE A 195 -10.51 12.59 27.05
C ILE A 195 -11.26 13.64 27.88
N ASN A 196 -10.55 14.43 28.69
CA ASN A 196 -11.13 15.49 29.52
C ASN A 196 -11.65 16.66 28.68
N GLU A 197 -10.93 17.03 27.60
CA GLU A 197 -11.41 18.04 26.64
C GLU A 197 -12.71 17.58 25.96
N ILE A 198 -12.79 16.29 25.63
CA ILE A 198 -13.91 15.64 24.95
C ILE A 198 -15.13 15.46 25.87
N SER A 199 -14.90 15.05 27.11
CA SER A 199 -15.94 14.65 28.07
C SER A 199 -16.47 15.77 28.96
N ASN A 200 -15.90 16.98 28.91
CA ASN A 200 -16.38 18.12 29.68
C ASN A 200 -17.83 18.48 29.29
N LYS A 201 -18.79 17.93 30.02
CA LYS A 201 -20.24 18.16 29.96
C LYS A 201 -20.68 19.52 30.53
N SER A 202 -19.74 20.39 30.88
CA SER A 202 -20.05 21.57 31.67
C SER A 202 -20.63 22.70 30.81
N SER A 203 -21.91 22.97 31.08
CA SER A 203 -22.64 24.23 30.89
C SER A 203 -23.15 24.54 29.48
N ASN A 204 -24.43 24.19 29.22
CA ASN A 204 -25.45 24.82 28.34
C ASN A 204 -25.11 25.29 26.91
N ASN A 205 -23.87 25.16 26.47
CA ASN A 205 -23.34 25.46 25.14
C ASN A 205 -22.38 24.32 24.80
N GLN A 206 -22.91 23.18 24.33
CA GLN A 206 -22.10 22.10 23.76
C GLN A 206 -21.43 22.62 22.48
N GLN A 207 -20.29 23.30 22.62
CA GLN A 207 -19.44 23.61 21.48
C GLN A 207 -18.74 22.34 21.02
N ASP A 208 -18.86 22.08 19.72
CA ASP A 208 -18.15 21.00 19.04
C ASP A 208 -16.63 21.20 19.12
N ILE A 209 -15.89 20.11 19.20
CA ILE A 209 -14.42 20.14 19.19
C ILE A 209 -13.97 20.10 17.74
N VAL A 210 -13.51 21.24 17.23
CA VAL A 210 -13.07 21.35 15.84
C VAL A 210 -11.55 21.24 15.75
N CYS A 211 -11.08 20.23 15.02
CA CYS A 211 -9.69 20.07 14.65
C CYS A 211 -9.50 20.40 13.18
N THR A 212 -8.79 21.49 12.87
CA THR A 212 -8.52 21.92 11.50
C THR A 212 -7.08 21.59 11.09
N VAL A 213 -6.89 20.97 9.93
CA VAL A 213 -5.58 20.72 9.33
C VAL A 213 -5.44 21.44 8.00
N LYS A 214 -4.28 22.04 7.77
CA LYS A 214 -3.92 22.63 6.47
C LYS A 214 -3.10 21.63 5.69
N ALA A 215 -3.51 21.32 4.47
CA ALA A 215 -2.90 20.30 3.64
C ALA A 215 -2.60 20.81 2.22
N HIS A 216 -1.57 20.25 1.63
CA HIS A 216 -1.08 20.54 0.29
C HIS A 216 -1.01 19.24 -0.53
N ALA A 217 -0.60 19.36 -1.80
CA ALA A 217 -0.46 18.21 -2.68
C ALA A 217 0.43 17.11 -2.07
N ASN A 218 0.03 15.85 -2.26
CA ASN A 218 0.67 14.65 -1.71
C ASN A 218 0.66 14.49 -0.18
N ASP A 219 0.14 15.45 0.59
CA ASP A 219 0.07 15.30 2.03
C ASP A 219 -0.77 14.07 2.43
N LEU A 220 -0.25 13.31 3.39
CA LEU A 220 -1.02 12.27 4.07
C LEU A 220 -1.81 12.91 5.22
N ILE A 221 -3.12 12.71 5.20
CA ILE A 221 -4.05 13.22 6.21
C ILE A 221 -4.82 12.08 6.86
N GLY A 222 -5.37 12.34 8.03
CA GLY A 222 -6.26 11.39 8.68
C GLY A 222 -6.73 11.84 10.05
N PHE A 223 -7.58 11.02 10.65
CA PHE A 223 -8.05 11.23 12.02
C PHE A 223 -8.42 9.90 12.67
N LYS A 224 -8.44 9.90 14.00
CA LYS A 224 -8.90 8.79 14.82
C LYS A 224 -9.94 9.25 15.81
N CYS A 225 -11.03 8.51 15.88
CA CYS A 225 -12.11 8.77 16.83
C CYS A 225 -12.14 7.71 17.93
N PRO A 226 -12.72 8.03 19.10
CA PRO A 226 -12.97 7.03 20.12
C PRO A 226 -13.80 5.88 19.54
N SER A 227 -13.52 4.65 19.96
CA SER A 227 -14.12 3.43 19.38
C SER A 227 -15.64 3.34 19.55
N ASN A 228 -16.20 4.10 20.50
CA ASN A 228 -17.63 4.17 20.76
C ASN A 228 -18.36 5.29 19.99
N TYR A 229 -17.66 6.06 19.14
CA TYR A 229 -18.28 7.09 18.30
C TYR A 229 -18.58 6.53 16.90
N SER A 230 -19.64 7.03 16.27
CA SER A 230 -19.89 6.86 14.83
C SER A 230 -19.18 7.95 14.03
N VAL A 231 -18.81 7.64 12.78
CA VAL A 231 -18.25 8.61 11.84
C VAL A 231 -19.29 9.00 10.80
N GLU A 232 -19.39 10.30 10.53
CA GLU A 232 -20.32 10.92 9.59
C GLU A 232 -19.57 11.85 8.61
N PRO A 233 -19.68 11.64 7.28
CA PRO A 233 -20.27 10.47 6.64
C PRO A 233 -19.54 9.18 7.01
N HIS A 234 -20.25 8.05 6.99
CA HIS A 234 -19.67 6.74 7.31
C HIS A 234 -18.49 6.41 6.39
N ASP A 235 -18.57 6.82 5.12
CA ASP A 235 -17.54 6.68 4.10
C ASP A 235 -16.65 7.93 3.98
N CYS A 236 -16.30 8.56 5.11
CA CYS A 236 -15.44 9.75 5.12
C CYS A 236 -14.18 9.56 4.26
N PHE A 237 -13.85 10.57 3.46
CA PHE A 237 -12.85 10.61 2.37
C PHE A 237 -13.30 10.05 1.01
N VAL A 238 -14.31 9.19 0.96
CA VAL A 238 -15.08 8.95 -0.29
C VAL A 238 -16.11 10.07 -0.44
N SER A 239 -16.84 10.32 0.64
CA SER A 239 -17.68 11.50 0.80
C SER A 239 -17.27 12.34 2.01
N ALA A 240 -17.63 13.63 2.03
CA ALA A 240 -17.42 14.51 3.16
C ALA A 240 -18.39 15.69 3.12
N PHE A 241 -18.62 16.33 4.26
CA PHE A 241 -19.40 17.55 4.30
C PHE A 241 -18.59 18.74 3.79
N ASN A 242 -19.20 19.58 2.95
CA ASN A 242 -18.68 20.89 2.63
C ASN A 242 -19.01 21.90 3.76
N LEU A 243 -18.50 23.13 3.69
CA LEU A 243 -18.77 24.17 4.70
C LEU A 243 -20.26 24.57 4.83
N SER A 244 -21.09 24.26 3.83
CA SER A 244 -22.54 24.44 3.90
C SER A 244 -23.27 23.27 4.59
N GLY A 245 -22.53 22.25 5.07
CA GLY A 245 -23.08 21.06 5.71
C GLY A 245 -23.66 20.03 4.74
N LYS A 246 -23.48 20.21 3.43
CA LYS A 246 -23.97 19.26 2.42
C LYS A 246 -22.94 18.15 2.21
N ASN A 247 -23.40 16.91 2.15
CA ASN A 247 -22.54 15.78 1.81
C ASN A 247 -22.16 15.82 0.32
N GLU A 248 -20.87 15.69 0.03
CA GLU A 248 -20.31 15.72 -1.31
C GLU A 248 -19.41 14.51 -1.55
N ASN A 249 -19.51 13.91 -2.73
CA ASN A 249 -18.56 12.90 -3.18
C ASN A 249 -17.24 13.61 -3.56
N LEU A 250 -16.16 13.23 -2.87
CA LEU A 250 -14.84 13.83 -3.07
C LEU A 250 -14.12 13.30 -4.30
N GLU A 251 -14.38 12.06 -4.76
CA GLU A 251 -13.68 11.47 -5.91
C GLU A 251 -13.75 12.33 -7.17
N ASN A 252 -14.88 13.03 -7.37
CA ASN A 252 -15.10 13.90 -8.52
C ASN A 252 -14.47 15.29 -8.39
N LYS A 253 -14.07 15.69 -7.18
CA LYS A 253 -13.68 17.08 -6.84
C LYS A 253 -12.22 17.17 -6.38
N LEU A 254 -11.83 16.25 -5.52
CA LEU A 254 -10.49 16.10 -4.95
C LEU A 254 -10.16 14.61 -4.98
N LYS A 255 -9.40 14.18 -5.99
CA LYS A 255 -9.02 12.78 -6.25
C LYS A 255 -8.08 12.24 -5.18
N LEU A 256 -8.64 12.00 -4.00
CA LEU A 256 -7.99 11.41 -2.86
C LEU A 256 -7.53 9.98 -3.20
N THR A 257 -6.35 9.61 -2.69
CA THR A 257 -5.73 8.31 -2.95
C THR A 257 -5.39 7.61 -1.65
N ASN A 258 -5.14 6.29 -1.70
CA ASN A 258 -4.84 5.49 -0.51
C ASN A 258 -5.88 5.66 0.62
N ILE A 259 -7.16 5.72 0.23
CA ILE A 259 -8.28 5.87 1.16
C ILE A 259 -8.33 4.62 2.05
N ILE A 260 -8.33 4.87 3.35
CA ILE A 260 -8.42 3.87 4.41
C ILE A 260 -9.51 4.27 5.39
N MET A 261 -10.43 3.35 5.63
CA MET A 261 -11.55 3.50 6.56
C MET A 261 -11.54 2.33 7.54
N ASP A 262 -10.79 2.45 8.64
CA ASP A 262 -10.72 1.44 9.70
C ASP A 262 -11.87 1.63 10.69
N HIS A 263 -13.05 1.09 10.40
CA HIS A 263 -14.16 1.14 11.36
C HIS A 263 -13.89 0.33 12.63
N TYR A 264 -12.98 -0.65 12.61
CA TYR A 264 -12.66 -1.44 13.79
C TYR A 264 -11.87 -0.62 14.83
N ASN A 265 -10.94 0.22 14.38
CA ASN A 265 -10.20 1.14 15.27
C ASN A 265 -10.65 2.60 15.16
N ASN A 266 -11.75 2.88 14.46
CA ASN A 266 -12.22 4.21 14.10
C ASN A 266 -11.11 5.14 13.61
N THR A 267 -10.26 4.65 12.71
CA THR A 267 -9.10 5.38 12.19
C THR A 267 -9.17 5.52 10.67
N PHE A 268 -9.03 6.73 10.16
CA PHE A 268 -9.25 7.07 8.76
C PHE A 268 -8.02 7.77 8.20
N TYR A 269 -7.62 7.40 6.99
CA TYR A 269 -6.51 8.05 6.28
C TYR A 269 -6.82 8.27 4.81
N SER A 270 -6.17 9.27 4.23
CA SER A 270 -6.15 9.50 2.81
C SER A 270 -4.97 10.38 2.41
N ARG A 271 -4.54 10.28 1.15
CA ARG A 271 -3.50 11.13 0.58
C ARG A 271 -4.10 12.10 -0.44
N LEU A 272 -3.79 13.38 -0.30
CA LEU A 272 -4.17 14.39 -1.27
C LEU A 272 -3.50 14.12 -2.63
N PRO A 273 -4.16 14.46 -3.76
CA PRO A 273 -3.57 14.29 -5.08
C PRO A 273 -2.29 15.12 -5.23
N SER A 274 -1.46 14.74 -6.20
CA SER A 274 -0.23 15.47 -6.56
C SER A 274 -0.50 16.86 -7.17
N LEU A 275 -1.72 17.08 -7.66
CA LEU A 275 -2.19 18.35 -8.17
C LEU A 275 -3.56 18.67 -7.57
N ILE A 276 -3.65 19.84 -6.95
CA ILE A 276 -4.87 20.42 -6.39
C ILE A 276 -5.15 21.69 -7.19
N SER A 277 -6.22 21.68 -7.99
CA SER A 277 -6.56 22.79 -8.90
C SER A 277 -7.20 23.99 -8.20
N ASP A 278 -7.89 23.76 -7.09
CA ASP A 278 -8.65 24.76 -6.36
C ASP A 278 -8.50 24.58 -4.84
N ASN A 279 -8.74 25.62 -4.07
CA ASN A 279 -8.80 25.48 -2.61
C ASN A 279 -10.07 24.72 -2.22
N TRP A 280 -9.93 23.67 -1.41
CA TRP A 280 -11.04 22.85 -0.93
C TRP A 280 -11.09 22.84 0.58
N LYS A 281 -12.31 22.95 1.13
CA LYS A 281 -12.58 22.79 2.55
C LYS A 281 -13.69 21.77 2.74
N PHE A 282 -13.39 20.72 3.50
CA PHE A 282 -14.36 19.69 3.83
C PHE A 282 -14.14 19.22 5.27
N PHE A 283 -15.15 18.59 5.85
CA PHE A 283 -15.06 18.01 7.17
C PHE A 283 -15.82 16.70 7.30
N CYS A 284 -15.39 15.92 8.29
CA CYS A 284 -16.11 14.76 8.80
C CYS A 284 -16.31 14.92 10.30
N VAL A 285 -17.30 14.20 10.83
CA VAL A 285 -17.75 14.33 12.20
C VAL A 285 -17.68 12.97 12.88
N CYS A 286 -17.20 12.94 14.11
CA CYS A 286 -17.43 11.82 15.01
C CYS A 286 -18.46 12.21 16.04
N SER A 287 -19.51 11.41 16.13
CA SER A 287 -20.68 11.65 16.94
C SER A 287 -20.93 10.49 17.90
N LYS A 288 -21.46 10.81 19.08
CA LYS A 288 -22.05 9.87 20.01
C LYS A 288 -23.17 10.57 20.76
N ASP A 289 -24.25 9.85 21.01
CA ASP A 289 -25.43 10.40 21.68
C ASP A 289 -25.06 11.08 23.00
N ASN A 290 -25.56 12.30 23.19
CA ASN A 290 -25.35 13.14 24.37
C ASN A 290 -23.88 13.50 24.65
N GLU A 291 -22.99 13.39 23.66
CA GLU A 291 -21.60 13.82 23.73
C GLU A 291 -21.31 14.92 22.70
N LYS A 292 -20.21 15.66 22.89
CA LYS A 292 -19.79 16.69 21.93
C LYS A 292 -19.43 16.04 20.60
N LYS A 293 -19.78 16.70 19.49
CA LYS A 293 -19.29 16.28 18.19
C LYS A 293 -17.82 16.64 18.05
N LEU A 294 -17.07 15.75 17.41
CA LEU A 294 -15.65 15.92 17.14
C LEU A 294 -15.50 16.11 15.63
N VAL A 295 -15.10 17.30 15.21
CA VAL A 295 -15.13 17.71 13.81
C VAL A 295 -13.71 17.75 13.27
N PHE A 296 -13.41 16.87 12.31
CA PHE A 296 -12.15 16.89 11.58
C PHE A 296 -12.32 17.71 10.30
N THR A 297 -11.62 18.84 10.20
CA THR A 297 -11.70 19.77 9.06
C THR A 297 -10.39 19.80 8.30
N VAL A 298 -10.46 19.71 6.98
CA VAL A 298 -9.31 19.80 6.08
C VAL A 298 -9.42 21.07 5.24
N GLU A 299 -8.35 21.87 5.25
CA GLU A 299 -8.16 23.00 4.35
C GLU A 299 -7.06 22.65 3.32
N ALA A 300 -7.49 22.14 2.17
CA ALA A 300 -6.61 21.78 1.07
C ALA A 300 -6.31 23.03 0.21
N SER A 301 -5.02 23.35 0.05
CA SER A 301 -4.58 24.52 -0.70
C SER A 301 -4.14 24.16 -2.12
N ILE A 302 -4.40 25.06 -3.07
CA ILE A 302 -3.97 24.94 -4.47
C ILE A 302 -2.48 24.63 -4.56
N SER A 303 -2.11 23.76 -5.50
CA SER A 303 -0.70 23.51 -5.79
C SER A 303 -0.10 24.74 -6.46
N SER A 304 0.98 25.29 -5.90
CA SER A 304 1.72 26.36 -6.57
C SER A 304 2.24 25.82 -7.90
N SER A 305 1.78 26.36 -9.03
CA SER A 305 2.41 26.10 -10.31
C SER A 305 3.85 26.63 -10.23
N ASN A 306 4.83 25.73 -10.29
CA ASN A 306 6.22 26.13 -10.42
C ASN A 306 6.42 26.75 -11.81
N THR A 307 6.07 28.03 -11.96
CA THR A 307 6.68 28.92 -12.93
C THR A 307 7.86 29.61 -12.27
N LYS A 308 8.92 28.84 -12.03
CA LYS A 308 10.26 29.40 -11.79
C LYS A 308 11.20 28.87 -12.85
N LEU A 309 11.15 29.51 -14.02
CA LEU A 309 12.27 29.57 -14.94
C LEU A 309 13.33 30.45 -14.26
N ALA A 310 14.22 29.84 -13.47
CA ALA A 310 15.39 30.52 -12.96
C ALA A 310 16.45 30.55 -14.08
N SER A 311 16.64 31.73 -14.67
CA SER A 311 17.74 32.02 -15.58
C SER A 311 19.05 32.20 -14.80
N ARG A 312 20.13 31.67 -15.41
CA ARG A 312 21.55 32.00 -15.28
C ARG A 312 22.43 31.34 -14.18
N ASP A 313 23.28 30.47 -14.73
CA ASP A 313 24.75 30.41 -14.68
C ASP A 313 25.48 29.72 -13.51
N ASN A 314 25.98 28.52 -13.87
CA ASN A 314 27.26 27.84 -13.55
C ASN A 314 27.57 27.51 -12.07
N THR A 315 27.81 26.26 -11.65
CA THR A 315 28.74 25.22 -12.19
C THR A 315 28.36 23.79 -11.74
N TYR A 316 28.52 22.83 -12.68
CA TYR A 316 28.71 21.35 -12.64
C TYR A 316 29.39 20.79 -11.35
N GLN A 317 29.16 19.61 -10.73
CA GLN A 317 28.66 18.23 -11.00
C GLN A 317 28.16 17.63 -9.65
N ASP A 318 27.41 16.54 -9.49
CA ASP A 318 26.57 15.66 -10.29
C ASP A 318 25.76 14.84 -9.27
N TYR A 319 24.43 14.86 -9.37
CA TYR A 319 23.57 13.78 -8.84
C TYR A 319 22.41 13.64 -9.82
N ILE A 320 22.54 12.64 -10.69
CA ILE A 320 21.57 12.31 -11.75
C ILE A 320 20.30 11.78 -11.07
N SER A 321 19.28 12.63 -11.00
CA SER A 321 17.89 12.21 -10.82
C SER A 321 17.14 12.51 -12.12
N ASN A 322 16.84 11.44 -12.87
CA ASN A 322 16.12 11.50 -14.13
C ASN A 322 14.65 11.87 -13.88
N SER A 323 14.30 13.13 -14.10
CA SER A 323 12.92 13.60 -14.26
C SER A 323 12.71 14.13 -15.68
N SER A 324 12.46 13.22 -16.62
CA SER A 324 11.89 13.57 -17.93
C SER A 324 11.08 12.41 -18.53
N PHE A 325 10.21 11.81 -17.71
CA PHE A 325 9.32 10.74 -18.20
C PHE A 325 7.99 11.27 -18.77
N LEU A 326 7.64 12.53 -18.52
CA LEU A 326 6.39 13.14 -19.00
C LEU A 326 6.48 13.69 -20.44
N THR A 327 7.68 13.87 -20.99
CA THR A 327 7.84 14.25 -22.40
C THR A 327 7.91 13.05 -23.33
N LEU A 328 8.33 11.87 -22.84
CA LEU A 328 8.46 10.67 -23.66
C LEU A 328 7.11 10.01 -24.00
N SER A 329 6.14 10.04 -23.08
CA SER A 329 4.79 9.48 -23.30
C SER A 329 4.03 10.22 -24.41
N SER A 330 4.07 11.56 -24.39
CA SER A 330 3.53 12.41 -25.45
C SER A 330 4.23 12.17 -26.79
N TYR A 331 5.56 12.04 -26.78
CA TYR A 331 6.35 11.78 -27.98
C TYR A 331 6.07 10.40 -28.58
N CYS A 332 5.92 9.37 -27.75
CA CYS A 332 5.56 8.02 -28.19
C CYS A 332 4.14 7.96 -28.78
N ALA A 333 3.18 8.68 -28.20
CA ALA A 333 1.82 8.80 -28.75
C ALA A 333 1.81 9.52 -30.10
N PHE A 334 2.63 10.57 -30.25
CA PHE A 334 2.74 11.33 -31.50
C PHE A 334 3.45 10.52 -32.60
N ILE A 335 4.53 9.81 -32.25
CA ILE A 335 5.23 8.91 -33.18
C ILE A 335 4.32 7.75 -33.61
N THR A 336 3.56 7.14 -32.69
CA THR A 336 2.59 6.11 -33.07
C THR A 336 1.48 6.65 -33.96
N PHE A 337 0.98 7.87 -33.70
CA PHE A 337 -0.01 8.52 -34.58
C PHE A 337 0.54 8.84 -35.98
N ILE A 338 1.80 9.31 -36.08
CA ILE A 338 2.44 9.55 -37.36
C ILE A 338 2.68 8.24 -38.11
N ILE A 339 3.18 7.21 -37.44
CA ILE A 339 3.45 5.91 -38.06
C ILE A 339 2.15 5.25 -38.53
N THR A 340 1.07 5.30 -37.74
CA THR A 340 -0.23 4.74 -38.15
C THR A 340 -0.87 5.54 -39.28
N SER A 341 -0.79 6.87 -39.25
CA SER A 341 -1.26 7.73 -40.34
C SER A 341 -0.48 7.49 -41.63
N PHE A 342 0.85 7.39 -41.56
CA PHE A 342 1.71 7.15 -42.72
C PHE A 342 1.48 5.76 -43.32
N LEU A 343 1.32 4.74 -42.47
CA LEU A 343 0.97 3.38 -42.92
C LEU A 343 -0.43 3.30 -43.52
N SER A 344 -1.40 4.08 -43.02
CA SER A 344 -2.75 4.16 -43.59
C SER A 344 -2.81 4.90 -44.93
N PHE A 345 -1.78 5.69 -45.26
CA PHE A 345 -1.66 6.40 -46.53
C PHE A 345 -0.93 5.59 -47.61
N ILE A 346 -0.12 4.60 -47.20
CA ILE A 346 0.65 3.72 -48.10
C ILE A 346 -0.11 2.43 -48.45
N LEU A 347 -1.05 1.99 -47.60
CA LEU A 347 -1.96 0.86 -47.83
C LEU A 347 -3.27 1.33 -48.48
#